data_AF-A0A944EZP9-F1
#
_entry.id   AF-A0A944EZP9-F1
#
_cell.length_a   1.000
_cell.length_b   1.000
_cell.length_c   1.000
_cell.angle_alpha   90.00
_cell.angle_beta   90.00
_cell.angle_gamma   90.00
#
_symmetry.space_group_name_H-M   'P 1'
#
loop_
_entity.id
_entity.type
_entity.pdbx_description
1 polymer ?
#
loop_
_entity_poly.entity_id
_entity_poly.type
_entity_poly.pdbx_seq_one_letter_code
_entity_poly.pdbx_strand_id
1 'polypeptide(L)'
;MFTAPDPGLLRLRVSTRAVIGVGLSVAAAELAGLSLTASITAGLAALLALFTVQDATTRRQAVTTALLPVAGFPVLALATALHGAPLLRDLAFLLVVFCGAYARRWGPRGHALGIFAFMQFFATQFLHAVPGQLPELYAAVALAVAVSAAVRFGAWCIERRTPPPAAPAPLTGRGLARPTTRQAFQVTAACAFALALGQLLSQERWYWAVGTAWWIFVNTTARGETLVRGFRRVLGTVAGIGAGLLIAVPIAGAPAATAALVAVCVFGIFYTAAPSYSWMMFFVTVMAGLLYGLLGVLHPGLLLLRFEETAVGAIGAALAVALVLPVTTHGATDAWIQRALHCVRACTAEAVARLAGSDDADPAPRAAELELLLGRVRLSLAPLIHPLSPFRARKARARQVLALLDECAREVRGLASVAADPYAGHDARLAAACWRVEAAVGALVSPGTPGAVPDTESGTTAAADPMPLPVEPALAHLHGLETLLAQLDEPLRSSPRSPLDTVPRSASR
;
A
#
# COMPACT_ATOMS: atom_id res chain seq x y z
N MET A 1 -18.52 -0.03 -5.84
CA MET A 1 -18.76 1.38 -5.49
C MET A 1 -17.79 2.22 -6.33
N PHE A 2 -18.30 2.93 -7.35
CA PHE A 2 -17.50 3.69 -8.34
C PHE A 2 -17.25 5.15 -7.95
N THR A 3 -17.85 5.62 -6.87
CA THR A 3 -17.90 7.04 -6.52
C THR A 3 -16.98 7.32 -5.35
N ALA A 4 -15.68 7.14 -5.55
CA ALA A 4 -14.72 7.82 -4.71
C ALA A 4 -14.55 9.23 -5.31
N PRO A 5 -14.94 10.31 -4.61
CA PRO A 5 -14.72 11.66 -5.10
C PRO A 5 -13.22 11.87 -5.42
N ASP A 6 -12.93 12.61 -6.49
CA ASP A 6 -11.57 12.98 -6.92
C ASP A 6 -11.33 14.47 -6.64
N PRO A 7 -11.20 14.88 -5.37
CA PRO A 7 -11.01 16.28 -5.02
C PRO A 7 -9.72 16.80 -5.67
N GLY A 8 -9.82 17.94 -6.36
CA GLY A 8 -8.69 18.53 -7.09
C GLY A 8 -8.30 17.82 -8.40
N LEU A 9 -9.12 16.87 -8.87
CA LEU A 9 -8.89 16.12 -10.14
C LEU A 9 -7.51 15.46 -10.20
N LEU A 10 -6.97 15.02 -9.06
CA LEU A 10 -5.62 14.50 -8.99
C LEU A 10 -5.49 13.20 -9.78
N ARG A 11 -6.47 12.28 -9.65
CA ARG A 11 -6.47 11.02 -10.38
C ARG A 11 -6.59 11.27 -11.88
N LEU A 12 -7.46 12.20 -12.28
CA LEU A 12 -7.57 12.62 -13.69
C LEU A 12 -6.22 13.10 -14.23
N ARG A 13 -5.58 14.07 -13.57
CA ARG A 13 -4.29 14.65 -14.01
C ARG A 13 -3.17 13.61 -14.08
N VAL A 14 -3.07 12.74 -13.08
CA VAL A 14 -2.07 11.66 -13.05
C VAL A 14 -2.30 10.67 -14.19
N SER A 15 -3.57 10.32 -14.46
CA SER A 15 -3.93 9.38 -15.52
C SER A 15 -3.69 9.97 -16.91
N THR A 16 -4.04 11.24 -17.14
CA THR A 16 -3.75 11.95 -18.38
C THR A 16 -2.24 12.04 -18.63
N ARG A 17 -1.46 12.39 -17.60
CA ARG A 17 0.02 12.40 -17.69
C ARG A 17 0.58 11.02 -18.05
N ALA A 18 -0.01 9.95 -17.51
CA ALA A 18 0.38 8.59 -17.85
C ALA A 18 0.13 8.25 -19.32
N VAL A 19 -1.04 8.60 -19.86
CA VAL A 19 -1.35 8.42 -21.29
C VAL A 19 -0.36 9.18 -22.17
N ILE A 20 -0.09 10.45 -21.85
CA ILE A 20 0.86 11.28 -22.61
C ILE A 20 2.26 10.67 -22.53
N GLY A 21 2.74 10.31 -21.33
CA GLY A 21 4.09 9.75 -21.15
C GLY A 21 4.29 8.41 -21.84
N VAL A 22 3.32 7.50 -21.73
CA VAL A 22 3.36 6.20 -22.42
C VAL A 22 3.25 6.38 -23.93
N GLY A 23 2.31 7.19 -24.41
CA GLY A 23 2.11 7.45 -25.83
C GLY A 23 3.33 8.09 -26.49
N LEU A 24 3.93 9.11 -25.86
CA LEU A 24 5.16 9.73 -26.35
C LEU A 24 6.35 8.77 -26.32
N SER A 25 6.42 7.84 -25.36
CA SER A 25 7.51 6.86 -25.30
C SER A 25 7.42 5.85 -26.45
N VAL A 26 6.21 5.39 -26.77
CA VAL A 26 5.96 4.50 -27.92
C VAL A 26 6.24 5.26 -29.23
N ALA A 27 5.71 6.47 -29.39
CA ALA A 27 5.94 7.28 -30.59
C ALA A 27 7.44 7.59 -30.79
N ALA A 28 8.18 7.89 -29.72
CA ALA A 28 9.62 8.12 -29.80
C ALA A 28 10.39 6.85 -30.23
N ALA A 29 9.97 5.66 -29.77
CA ALA A 29 10.56 4.40 -30.20
C ALA A 29 10.31 4.13 -31.69
N GLU A 30 9.07 4.34 -32.16
CA GLU A 30 8.72 4.18 -33.58
C GLU A 30 9.45 5.20 -34.48
N LEU A 31 9.53 6.47 -34.06
CA LEU A 31 10.28 7.51 -34.78
C LEU A 31 11.79 7.25 -34.82
N ALA A 32 12.32 6.55 -33.82
CA ALA A 32 13.70 6.08 -33.80
C ALA A 32 13.93 4.84 -34.68
N GLY A 33 12.90 4.35 -35.38
CA GLY A 33 12.97 3.17 -36.25
C GLY A 33 13.08 1.85 -35.50
N LEU A 34 12.69 1.82 -34.21
CA LEU A 34 12.71 0.60 -33.42
C LEU A 34 11.55 -0.32 -33.81
N SER A 35 11.75 -1.62 -33.66
CA SER A 35 10.76 -2.66 -33.92
C SER A 35 9.50 -2.52 -33.04
N LEU A 36 8.44 -3.22 -33.45
CA LEU A 36 7.22 -3.33 -32.65
C LEU A 36 7.50 -3.86 -31.23
N THR A 37 8.38 -4.86 -31.10
CA THR A 37 8.78 -5.46 -29.82
C THR A 37 9.46 -4.43 -28.91
N ALA A 38 10.36 -3.62 -29.47
CA ALA A 38 11.00 -2.53 -28.76
C ALA A 38 10.02 -1.42 -28.38
N SER A 39 9.07 -1.09 -29.26
CA SER A 39 8.02 -0.10 -29.00
C SER A 39 7.06 -0.52 -27.88
N ILE A 40 6.64 -1.80 -27.85
CA ILE A 40 5.87 -2.37 -26.73
C ILE A 40 6.69 -2.32 -25.44
N THR A 41 7.99 -2.65 -25.50
CA THR A 41 8.89 -2.57 -24.35
C THR A 41 9.01 -1.15 -23.80
N ALA A 42 9.15 -0.16 -24.69
CA ALA A 42 9.16 1.26 -24.32
C ALA A 42 7.86 1.67 -23.62
N GLY A 43 6.70 1.29 -24.17
CA GLY A 43 5.40 1.56 -23.56
C GLY A 43 5.25 0.95 -22.16
N LEU A 44 5.62 -0.32 -21.99
CA LEU A 44 5.60 -0.99 -20.68
C LEU A 44 6.58 -0.37 -19.69
N ALA A 45 7.79 -0.02 -20.12
CA ALA A 45 8.77 0.65 -19.28
C ALA A 45 8.29 2.04 -18.81
N ALA A 46 7.70 2.83 -19.71
CA ALA A 46 7.11 4.13 -19.39
C ALA A 46 5.94 4.00 -18.40
N LEU A 47 5.03 3.04 -18.65
CA LEU A 47 3.91 2.74 -17.77
C LEU A 47 4.42 2.44 -16.36
N LEU A 48 5.41 1.56 -16.23
CA LEU A 48 5.98 1.19 -14.94
C LEU A 48 6.73 2.33 -14.27
N ALA A 49 7.50 3.13 -15.01
CA ALA A 49 8.21 4.29 -14.47
C ALA A 49 7.23 5.32 -13.87
N LEU A 50 6.11 5.58 -14.55
CA LEU A 50 5.09 6.52 -14.11
C LEU A 50 4.23 5.94 -12.97
N PHE A 51 4.00 4.63 -12.95
CA PHE A 51 3.13 3.96 -11.97
C PHE A 51 3.84 3.66 -10.64
N THR A 52 5.10 3.19 -10.69
CA THR A 52 5.77 2.59 -9.53
C THR A 52 6.55 3.59 -8.68
N VAL A 53 7.01 4.70 -9.27
CA VAL A 53 7.80 5.72 -8.57
C VAL A 53 6.88 6.61 -7.73
N GLN A 54 6.87 6.33 -6.43
CA GLN A 54 5.99 6.94 -5.42
C GLN A 54 6.79 7.57 -4.25
N ASP A 55 8.04 7.98 -4.48
CA ASP A 55 8.84 8.67 -3.47
C ASP A 55 8.17 9.98 -3.02
N ALA A 56 8.37 10.36 -1.75
CA ALA A 56 7.68 11.51 -1.13
C ALA A 56 8.07 12.87 -1.74
N THR A 57 9.28 12.99 -2.30
CA THR A 57 9.77 14.27 -2.86
C THR A 57 10.13 14.11 -4.33
N THR A 58 9.93 15.17 -5.11
CA THR A 58 10.25 15.21 -6.54
C THR A 58 11.72 14.88 -6.82
N ARG A 59 12.65 15.38 -5.99
CA ARG A 59 14.08 15.03 -6.10
C ARG A 59 14.31 13.53 -5.91
N ARG A 60 13.66 12.89 -4.93
CA ARG A 60 13.78 11.44 -4.71
C ARG A 60 13.14 10.64 -5.85
N GLN A 61 11.99 11.10 -6.37
CA GLN A 61 11.36 10.50 -7.55
C GLN A 61 12.29 10.54 -8.76
N ALA A 62 12.92 11.68 -9.05
CA ALA A 62 13.87 11.81 -10.16
C ALA A 62 15.05 10.86 -10.03
N VAL A 63 15.64 10.75 -8.83
CA VAL A 63 16.71 9.79 -8.54
C VAL A 63 16.23 8.35 -8.74
N THR A 64 15.06 7.99 -8.22
CA THR A 64 14.51 6.63 -8.38
C THR A 64 14.24 6.32 -9.86
N THR A 65 13.67 7.25 -10.63
CA THR A 65 13.46 7.11 -12.08
C THR A 65 14.78 6.88 -12.83
N ALA A 66 15.83 7.64 -12.50
CA ALA A 66 17.17 7.47 -13.09
C ALA A 66 17.82 6.12 -12.74
N LEU A 67 17.45 5.52 -11.61
CA LEU A 67 17.94 4.21 -11.18
C LEU A 67 17.16 3.03 -11.79
N LEU A 68 16.00 3.26 -12.42
CA LEU A 68 15.22 2.17 -13.03
C LEU A 68 16.02 1.37 -14.07
N PRO A 69 16.76 1.98 -15.02
CA PRO A 69 17.60 1.23 -15.96
C PRO A 69 18.70 0.43 -15.27
N VAL A 70 19.29 0.94 -14.18
CA VAL A 70 20.33 0.25 -13.42
C VAL A 70 19.82 -1.06 -12.82
N ALA A 71 18.57 -1.08 -12.36
CA ALA A 71 17.92 -2.31 -11.88
C ALA A 71 17.39 -3.19 -13.03
N GLY A 72 16.93 -2.57 -14.13
CA GLY A 72 16.26 -3.26 -15.23
C GLY A 72 17.19 -3.93 -16.24
N PHE A 73 18.26 -3.24 -16.67
CA PHE A 73 19.16 -3.73 -17.72
C PHE A 73 19.86 -5.04 -17.35
N PRO A 74 20.45 -5.19 -16.15
CA PRO A 74 21.07 -6.47 -15.77
C PRO A 74 20.07 -7.63 -15.80
N VAL A 75 18.81 -7.37 -15.40
CA VAL A 75 17.76 -8.40 -15.40
C VAL A 75 17.31 -8.74 -16.82
N LEU A 76 17.20 -7.75 -17.70
CA LEU A 76 16.86 -7.95 -19.11
C LEU A 76 17.97 -8.74 -19.84
N ALA A 77 19.24 -8.44 -19.59
CA ALA A 77 20.37 -9.25 -20.08
C ALA A 77 20.35 -10.68 -19.52
N LEU A 78 20.16 -10.84 -18.21
CA LEU A 78 20.09 -12.15 -17.60
C LEU A 78 18.96 -13.00 -18.22
N ALA A 79 17.77 -12.42 -18.39
CA ALA A 79 16.61 -13.14 -18.87
C ALA A 79 16.71 -13.51 -20.37
N THR A 80 17.29 -12.63 -21.20
CA THR A 80 17.56 -12.95 -22.62
C THR A 80 18.68 -13.98 -22.77
N ALA A 81 19.75 -13.90 -21.98
CA ALA A 81 20.85 -14.87 -22.02
C ALA A 81 20.39 -16.29 -21.62
N LEU A 82 19.44 -16.40 -20.69
CA LEU A 82 18.90 -17.67 -20.22
C LEU A 82 17.73 -18.20 -21.07
N HIS A 83 17.41 -17.57 -22.21
CA HIS A 83 16.29 -17.96 -23.08
C HIS A 83 16.32 -19.45 -23.46
N GLY A 84 17.51 -20.00 -23.76
CA GLY A 84 17.69 -21.41 -24.14
C GLY A 84 17.87 -22.40 -22.98
N ALA A 85 17.82 -21.95 -21.72
CA ALA A 85 18.07 -22.80 -20.55
C ALA A 85 16.91 -22.71 -19.54
N PRO A 86 15.78 -23.43 -19.77
CA PRO A 86 14.54 -23.27 -19.00
C PRO A 86 14.73 -23.37 -17.49
N LEU A 87 15.46 -24.37 -17.00
CA LEU A 87 15.70 -24.56 -15.56
C LEU A 87 16.48 -23.39 -14.94
N LEU A 88 17.53 -22.91 -15.62
CA LEU A 88 18.33 -21.77 -15.13
C LEU A 88 17.53 -20.47 -15.16
N ARG A 89 16.73 -20.28 -16.22
CA ARG A 89 15.80 -19.15 -16.36
C ARG A 89 14.80 -19.13 -15.21
N ASP A 90 14.20 -20.26 -14.87
CA ASP A 90 13.19 -20.35 -13.82
C ASP A 90 13.78 -20.04 -12.44
N LEU A 91 14.97 -20.59 -12.14
CA LEU A 91 15.72 -20.27 -10.92
C LEU A 91 16.11 -18.78 -10.86
N ALA A 92 16.59 -18.23 -11.96
CA ALA A 92 16.94 -16.81 -12.05
C ALA A 92 15.71 -15.92 -11.85
N PHE A 93 14.55 -16.31 -12.39
CA PHE A 93 13.33 -15.56 -12.19
C PHE A 93 12.87 -15.58 -10.74
N LEU A 94 12.93 -16.74 -10.07
CA LEU A 94 12.63 -16.85 -8.64
C LEU A 94 13.61 -16.06 -7.77
N LEU A 95 14.88 -15.95 -8.18
CA LEU A 95 15.86 -15.10 -7.51
C LEU A 95 15.54 -13.60 -7.69
N VAL A 96 15.21 -13.17 -8.91
CA VAL A 96 14.76 -11.78 -9.18
C VAL A 96 13.50 -11.48 -8.38
N VAL A 97 12.60 -12.46 -8.28
CA VAL A 97 11.41 -12.41 -7.43
C VAL A 97 11.83 -12.18 -5.96
N PHE A 98 12.68 -13.03 -5.40
CA PHE A 98 13.11 -12.86 -4.02
C PHE A 98 13.78 -11.49 -3.79
N CYS A 99 14.74 -11.12 -4.64
CA CYS A 99 15.48 -9.87 -4.55
C CYS A 99 14.59 -8.63 -4.68
N GLY A 100 13.67 -8.62 -5.65
CA GLY A 100 12.75 -7.50 -5.87
C GLY A 100 11.74 -7.32 -4.73
N ALA A 101 11.27 -8.43 -4.14
CA ALA A 101 10.40 -8.38 -2.97
C ALA A 101 11.16 -7.95 -1.71
N TYR A 102 12.37 -8.47 -1.53
CA TYR A 102 13.26 -8.10 -0.44
C TYR A 102 13.66 -6.62 -0.50
N ALA A 103 13.81 -6.07 -1.71
CA ALA A 103 14.16 -4.67 -1.92
C ALA A 103 13.13 -3.67 -1.39
N ARG A 104 11.87 -4.08 -1.20
CA ARG A 104 10.81 -3.26 -0.59
C ARG A 104 11.18 -2.74 0.80
N ARG A 105 12.15 -3.37 1.47
CA ARG A 105 12.71 -2.94 2.75
C ARG A 105 13.35 -1.54 2.72
N TRP A 106 13.76 -1.06 1.54
CA TRP A 106 14.32 0.28 1.36
C TRP A 106 13.26 1.32 0.98
N GLY A 107 11.98 1.05 1.29
CA GLY A 107 10.89 1.99 1.09
C GLY A 107 10.45 2.10 -0.38
N PRO A 108 9.86 3.26 -0.77
CA PRO A 108 9.29 3.45 -2.12
C PRO A 108 10.30 3.21 -3.25
N ARG A 109 11.56 3.63 -3.08
CA ARG A 109 12.61 3.39 -4.07
C ARG A 109 12.87 1.91 -4.30
N GLY A 110 13.14 1.16 -3.25
CA GLY A 110 13.39 -0.28 -3.36
C GLY A 110 12.19 -1.05 -3.88
N HIS A 111 10.97 -0.59 -3.55
CA HIS A 111 9.74 -1.10 -4.13
C HIS A 111 9.64 -0.87 -5.64
N ALA A 112 9.90 0.35 -6.12
CA ALA A 112 9.86 0.68 -7.54
C ALA A 112 10.92 -0.10 -8.34
N LEU A 113 12.17 -0.10 -7.88
CA LEU A 113 13.27 -0.84 -8.51
C LEU A 113 12.97 -2.35 -8.58
N GLY A 114 12.42 -2.93 -7.50
CA GLY A 114 12.06 -4.35 -7.45
C GLY A 114 10.93 -4.71 -8.41
N ILE A 115 9.90 -3.87 -8.55
CA ILE A 115 8.83 -4.08 -9.54
C ILE A 115 9.38 -3.94 -10.96
N PHE A 116 10.21 -2.92 -11.21
CA PHE A 116 10.79 -2.70 -12.53
C PHE A 116 11.67 -3.86 -12.96
N ALA A 117 12.56 -4.33 -12.08
CA ALA A 117 13.39 -5.52 -12.30
C ALA A 117 12.55 -6.77 -12.64
N PHE A 118 11.57 -7.09 -11.80
CA PHE A 118 10.65 -8.21 -12.05
C PHE A 118 9.97 -8.07 -13.43
N MET A 119 9.53 -6.85 -13.77
CA MET A 119 8.85 -6.59 -15.03
C MET A 119 9.75 -6.67 -16.24
N GLN A 120 11.04 -6.33 -16.13
CA GLN A 120 11.97 -6.57 -17.22
C GLN A 120 12.15 -8.07 -17.47
N PHE A 121 12.26 -8.88 -16.42
CA PHE A 121 12.27 -10.34 -16.59
C PHE A 121 10.97 -10.82 -17.24
N PHE A 122 9.81 -10.40 -16.73
CA PHE A 122 8.50 -10.74 -17.28
C PHE A 122 8.37 -10.34 -18.76
N ALA A 123 8.79 -9.12 -19.13
CA ALA A 123 8.71 -8.61 -20.49
C ALA A 123 9.52 -9.46 -21.47
N THR A 124 10.69 -9.95 -21.08
CA THR A 124 11.47 -10.88 -21.93
C THR A 124 10.72 -12.18 -22.22
N GLN A 125 9.97 -12.71 -21.25
CA GLN A 125 9.17 -13.93 -21.42
C GLN A 125 7.92 -13.66 -22.25
N PHE A 126 7.27 -12.51 -22.03
CA PHE A 126 6.12 -12.08 -22.79
C PHE A 126 6.45 -11.88 -24.29
N LEU A 127 7.58 -11.24 -24.57
CA LEU A 127 8.02 -10.90 -25.93
C LEU A 127 8.93 -11.95 -26.58
N HIS A 128 9.27 -13.03 -25.87
CA HIS A 128 10.24 -14.04 -26.32
C HIS A 128 11.58 -13.43 -26.73
N ALA A 129 12.06 -12.45 -25.96
CA ALA A 129 13.26 -11.70 -26.30
C ALA A 129 14.51 -12.58 -26.24
N VAL A 130 15.39 -12.40 -27.22
CA VAL A 130 16.69 -13.11 -27.35
C VAL A 130 17.87 -12.14 -27.24
N PRO A 131 19.10 -12.61 -26.97
CA PRO A 131 20.25 -11.73 -26.74
C PRO A 131 20.56 -10.77 -27.90
N GLY A 132 20.26 -11.15 -29.15
CA GLY A 132 20.46 -10.29 -30.31
C GLY A 132 19.62 -9.02 -30.32
N GLN A 133 18.49 -9.01 -29.61
CA GLN A 133 17.58 -7.85 -29.51
C GLN A 133 17.95 -6.93 -28.34
N LEU A 134 18.93 -7.31 -27.51
CA LEU A 134 19.29 -6.59 -26.29
C LEU A 134 19.65 -5.11 -26.51
N PRO A 135 20.47 -4.74 -27.53
CA PRO A 135 20.82 -3.32 -27.74
C PRO A 135 19.58 -2.47 -28.04
N GLU A 136 18.65 -3.02 -28.81
CA GLU A 136 17.41 -2.36 -29.20
C GLU A 136 16.47 -2.19 -28.00
N LEU A 137 16.32 -3.23 -27.18
CA LEU A 137 15.51 -3.18 -25.96
C LEU A 137 16.09 -2.19 -24.92
N TYR A 138 17.42 -2.10 -24.81
CA TYR A 138 18.07 -1.10 -23.97
C TYR A 138 17.81 0.32 -24.45
N ALA A 139 17.92 0.56 -25.75
CA ALA A 139 17.59 1.86 -26.34
C ALA A 139 16.13 2.24 -26.07
N ALA A 140 15.19 1.31 -26.28
CA ALA A 140 13.77 1.50 -26.02
C ALA A 140 13.47 1.86 -24.57
N VAL A 141 14.03 1.12 -23.60
CA VAL A 141 13.83 1.38 -22.17
C VAL A 141 14.49 2.69 -21.74
N ALA A 142 15.70 2.99 -22.22
CA ALA A 142 16.38 4.26 -21.92
C ALA A 142 15.57 5.46 -22.43
N LEU A 143 15.10 5.38 -23.66
CA LEU A 143 14.27 6.40 -24.30
C LEU A 143 12.95 6.58 -23.54
N ALA A 144 12.27 5.49 -23.20
CA ALA A 144 11.02 5.52 -22.42
C ALA A 144 11.19 6.16 -21.04
N VAL A 145 12.28 5.84 -20.33
CA VAL A 145 12.60 6.46 -19.03
C VAL A 145 12.90 7.94 -19.18
N ALA A 146 13.64 8.35 -20.22
CA ALA A 146 13.95 9.74 -20.51
C ALA A 146 12.69 10.55 -20.85
N VAL A 147 11.84 10.04 -21.74
CA VAL A 147 10.56 10.66 -22.11
C VAL A 147 9.63 10.74 -20.90
N SER A 148 9.50 9.67 -20.12
CA SER A 148 8.69 9.66 -18.89
C SER A 148 9.20 10.67 -17.86
N ALA A 149 10.52 10.82 -17.72
CA ALA A 149 11.12 11.82 -16.85
C ALA A 149 10.87 13.25 -17.36
N ALA A 150 11.00 13.50 -18.67
CA ALA A 150 10.71 14.79 -19.28
C ALA A 150 9.24 15.20 -19.10
N VAL A 151 8.31 14.27 -19.30
CA VAL A 151 6.87 14.50 -19.06
C VAL A 151 6.59 14.74 -17.58
N ARG A 152 7.12 13.89 -16.69
CA ARG A 152 6.82 13.96 -15.25
C ARG A 152 7.45 15.18 -14.55
N PHE A 153 8.70 15.51 -14.88
CA PHE A 153 9.48 16.52 -14.15
C PHE A 153 9.66 17.84 -14.91
N GLY A 154 9.61 17.80 -16.25
CA GLY A 154 9.70 18.98 -17.10
C GLY A 154 8.32 19.56 -17.43
N ALA A 155 7.54 18.84 -18.25
CA ALA A 155 6.29 19.37 -18.81
C ALA A 155 5.14 19.45 -17.79
N TRP A 156 4.98 18.44 -16.93
CA TRP A 156 3.81 18.32 -16.06
C TRP A 156 4.14 17.79 -14.65
N CYS A 157 4.88 18.59 -13.88
CA CYS A 157 5.28 18.27 -12.51
C CYS A 157 4.18 18.58 -11.47
N ILE A 158 3.19 17.70 -11.38
CA ILE A 158 2.04 17.81 -10.45
C ILE A 158 2.51 17.86 -8.99
N GLU A 159 3.52 17.05 -8.65
CA GLU A 159 3.99 16.84 -7.28
C GLU A 159 4.66 18.06 -6.64
N ARG A 160 5.07 19.08 -7.42
CA ARG A 160 5.54 20.36 -6.86
C ARG A 160 4.41 21.17 -6.22
N ARG A 161 3.17 21.01 -6.70
CA ARG A 161 2.01 21.80 -6.25
C ARG A 161 1.19 21.09 -5.18
N THR A 162 1.28 19.76 -5.13
CA THR A 162 0.57 18.91 -4.15
C THR A 162 1.55 17.86 -3.62
N PRO A 163 2.34 18.17 -2.57
CA PRO A 163 3.23 17.19 -1.98
C PRO A 163 2.41 15.99 -1.46
N PRO A 164 2.84 14.74 -1.72
CA PRO A 164 2.13 13.58 -1.21
C PRO A 164 2.15 13.60 0.34
N PRO A 165 1.06 13.18 1.00
CA PRO A 165 1.01 13.14 2.45
C PRO A 165 2.12 12.23 3.00
N ALA A 166 2.73 12.64 4.10
CA ALA A 166 3.78 11.87 4.75
C ALA A 166 3.23 10.49 5.15
N ALA A 167 3.84 9.41 4.66
CA ALA A 167 3.48 8.07 5.10
C ALA A 167 4.17 7.78 6.44
N PRO A 168 3.47 7.19 7.43
CA PRO A 168 4.09 6.81 8.70
C PRO A 168 5.20 5.79 8.46
N ALA A 169 6.26 5.86 9.27
CA ALA A 169 7.42 5.00 9.11
C ALA A 169 7.01 3.51 9.20
N PRO A 170 7.57 2.64 8.33
CA PRO A 170 7.23 1.23 8.34
C PRO A 170 7.60 0.57 9.68
N LEU A 171 6.88 -0.50 10.03
CA LEU A 171 7.19 -1.30 11.21
C LEU A 171 8.62 -1.84 11.12
N THR A 172 9.37 -1.65 12.21
CA THR A 172 10.76 -2.11 12.32
C THR A 172 10.81 -3.57 12.73
N GLY A 173 11.91 -4.24 12.40
CA GLY A 173 12.15 -5.64 12.74
C GLY A 173 13.47 -6.13 12.16
N ARG A 174 14.08 -7.15 12.78
CA ARG A 174 15.33 -7.76 12.32
C ARG A 174 15.06 -9.15 11.72
N GLY A 175 15.89 -9.57 10.76
CA GLY A 175 15.80 -10.90 10.14
C GLY A 175 14.39 -11.23 9.60
N LEU A 176 13.89 -12.41 9.98
CA LEU A 176 12.56 -12.93 9.61
C LEU A 176 11.40 -12.26 10.38
N ALA A 177 11.68 -11.55 11.49
CA ALA A 177 10.67 -10.77 12.19
C ALA A 177 10.25 -9.53 11.38
N ARG A 178 11.10 -9.07 10.45
CA ARG A 178 10.77 -7.95 9.57
C ARG A 178 9.69 -8.35 8.54
N PRO A 179 8.54 -7.62 8.47
CA PRO A 179 7.45 -7.98 7.56
C PRO A 179 7.86 -8.08 6.09
N THR A 180 8.72 -7.18 5.61
CA THR A 180 9.20 -7.16 4.22
C THR A 180 10.07 -8.39 3.88
N THR A 181 10.91 -8.84 4.80
CA THR A 181 11.75 -10.04 4.60
C THR A 181 10.87 -11.28 4.51
N ARG A 182 9.92 -11.41 5.42
CA ARG A 182 8.95 -12.51 5.41
C ARG A 182 8.11 -12.54 4.15
N GLN A 183 7.63 -11.37 3.72
CA GLN A 183 6.87 -11.25 2.47
C GLN A 183 7.72 -11.67 1.25
N ALA A 184 9.04 -11.42 1.26
CA ALA A 184 9.91 -11.90 0.20
C ALA A 184 9.91 -13.43 0.09
N PHE A 185 10.03 -14.15 1.22
CA PHE A 185 9.90 -15.61 1.22
C PHE A 185 8.51 -16.09 0.80
N GLN A 186 7.45 -15.44 1.28
CA GLN A 186 6.07 -15.81 0.92
C GLN A 186 5.81 -15.62 -0.58
N VAL A 187 6.17 -14.48 -1.15
CA VAL A 187 5.94 -14.23 -2.58
C VAL A 187 6.81 -15.14 -3.44
N THR A 188 8.05 -15.44 -3.02
CA THR A 188 8.90 -16.41 -3.73
C THR A 188 8.30 -17.80 -3.71
N ALA A 189 7.79 -18.27 -2.57
CA ALA A 189 7.10 -19.57 -2.48
C ALA A 189 5.82 -19.60 -3.33
N ALA A 190 5.02 -18.53 -3.30
CA ALA A 190 3.84 -18.39 -4.15
C ALA A 190 4.19 -18.42 -5.65
N CYS A 191 5.27 -17.72 -6.04
CA CYS A 191 5.75 -17.69 -7.41
C CYS A 191 6.35 -19.03 -7.83
N ALA A 192 7.04 -19.76 -6.94
CA ALA A 192 7.56 -21.09 -7.24
C ALA A 192 6.42 -22.10 -7.47
N PHE A 193 5.38 -22.06 -6.63
CA PHE A 193 4.16 -22.83 -6.85
C PHE A 193 3.49 -22.47 -8.19
N ALA A 194 3.32 -21.17 -8.46
CA ALA A 194 2.68 -20.70 -9.69
C ALA A 194 3.50 -21.00 -10.94
N LEU A 195 4.84 -21.01 -10.84
CA LEU A 195 5.75 -21.40 -11.90
C LEU A 195 5.59 -22.89 -12.22
N ALA A 196 5.69 -23.76 -11.22
CA ALA A 196 5.58 -25.20 -11.40
C ALA A 196 4.22 -25.60 -11.98
N LEU A 197 3.12 -25.13 -11.38
CA LEU A 197 1.78 -25.46 -11.85
C LEU A 197 1.44 -24.74 -13.16
N GLY A 198 1.95 -23.52 -13.36
CA GLY A 198 1.79 -22.77 -14.61
C GLY A 198 2.47 -23.43 -15.81
N GLN A 199 3.62 -24.08 -15.62
CA GLN A 199 4.28 -24.86 -16.68
C GLN A 199 3.50 -26.13 -17.06
N LEU A 200 2.79 -26.73 -16.10
CA LEU A 200 1.88 -27.85 -16.39
C LEU A 200 0.67 -27.41 -17.23
N LEU A 201 0.22 -26.16 -17.08
CA LEU A 201 -0.84 -25.58 -17.91
C LEU A 201 -0.31 -25.13 -19.29
N SER A 202 0.78 -24.37 -19.32
CA SER A 202 1.39 -23.90 -20.55
C SER A 202 2.88 -23.64 -20.38
N GLN A 203 3.70 -24.38 -21.13
CA GLN A 203 5.14 -24.17 -21.22
C GLN A 203 5.53 -22.83 -21.85
N GLU A 204 4.62 -22.23 -22.64
CA GLU A 204 4.87 -20.94 -23.30
C GLU A 204 4.49 -19.74 -22.44
N ARG A 205 3.50 -19.87 -21.55
CA ARG A 205 2.83 -18.69 -20.93
C ARG A 205 2.74 -18.70 -19.41
N TRP A 206 3.37 -19.69 -18.74
CA TRP A 206 3.50 -19.81 -17.28
C TRP A 206 3.86 -18.51 -16.54
N TYR A 207 4.59 -17.58 -17.17
CA TYR A 207 5.04 -16.32 -16.57
C TYR A 207 3.91 -15.43 -16.06
N TRP A 208 2.69 -15.56 -16.59
CA TRP A 208 1.53 -14.83 -16.12
C TRP A 208 0.90 -15.39 -14.83
N ALA A 209 1.01 -16.70 -14.59
CA ALA A 209 0.65 -17.27 -13.30
C ALA A 209 1.57 -16.71 -12.20
N VAL A 210 2.87 -16.65 -12.49
CA VAL A 210 3.88 -16.02 -11.63
C VAL A 210 3.61 -14.52 -11.45
N GLY A 211 3.34 -13.80 -12.54
CA GLY A 211 2.95 -12.39 -12.52
C GLY A 211 1.73 -12.13 -11.65
N THR A 212 0.76 -13.05 -11.65
CA THR A 212 -0.41 -12.99 -10.79
C THR A 212 -0.07 -13.15 -9.32
N ALA A 213 0.67 -14.20 -8.96
CA ALA A 213 1.14 -14.41 -7.59
C ALA A 213 1.91 -13.17 -7.09
N TRP A 214 2.86 -12.67 -7.87
CA TRP A 214 3.68 -11.51 -7.52
C TRP A 214 2.87 -10.25 -7.23
N TRP A 215 1.99 -9.86 -8.16
CA TRP A 215 1.20 -8.62 -8.06
C TRP A 215 0.17 -8.64 -6.93
N ILE A 216 -0.27 -9.83 -6.52
CA ILE A 216 -1.15 -9.98 -5.35
C ILE A 216 -0.40 -9.58 -4.07
N PHE A 217 0.90 -9.81 -3.97
CA PHE A 217 1.70 -9.39 -2.81
C PHE A 217 2.17 -7.94 -2.87
N VAL A 218 2.23 -7.32 -4.05
CA VAL A 218 2.63 -5.90 -4.19
C VAL A 218 1.67 -5.04 -3.38
N ASN A 219 2.16 -4.14 -2.52
CA ASN A 219 1.33 -3.25 -1.69
C ASN A 219 0.30 -4.00 -0.82
N THR A 220 0.65 -5.17 -0.29
CA THR A 220 -0.14 -5.83 0.77
C THR A 220 0.72 -6.01 2.01
N THR A 221 0.11 -5.91 3.18
CA THR A 221 0.80 -6.03 4.48
C THR A 221 0.19 -7.07 5.40
N ALA A 222 -1.07 -7.46 5.13
CA ALA A 222 -1.82 -8.41 5.94
C ALA A 222 -2.32 -9.60 5.12
N ARG A 223 -2.50 -10.75 5.78
CA ARG A 223 -2.98 -11.98 5.13
C ARG A 223 -4.32 -11.81 4.43
N GLY A 224 -5.29 -11.21 5.14
CA GLY A 224 -6.64 -11.00 4.62
C GLY A 224 -6.65 -10.02 3.44
N GLU A 225 -5.74 -9.04 3.44
CA GLU A 225 -5.56 -8.11 2.32
C GLU A 225 -5.06 -8.85 1.07
N THR A 226 -4.07 -9.74 1.23
CA THR A 226 -3.56 -10.59 0.13
C THR A 226 -4.66 -11.49 -0.44
N LEU A 227 -5.48 -12.13 0.41
CA LEU A 227 -6.59 -12.98 -0.03
C LEU A 227 -7.68 -12.19 -0.77
N VAL A 228 -8.13 -11.07 -0.20
CA VAL A 228 -9.12 -10.19 -0.85
C VAL A 228 -8.59 -9.66 -2.17
N ARG A 229 -7.31 -9.32 -2.25
CA ARG A 229 -6.68 -8.86 -3.48
C ARG A 229 -6.58 -9.96 -4.52
N GLY A 230 -6.30 -11.21 -4.12
CA GLY A 230 -6.36 -12.38 -5.00
C GLY A 230 -7.75 -12.56 -5.62
N PHE A 231 -8.81 -12.54 -4.80
CA PHE A 231 -10.19 -12.61 -5.30
C PHE A 231 -10.53 -11.44 -6.23
N ARG A 232 -10.18 -10.21 -5.85
CA ARG A 232 -10.40 -9.00 -6.67
C ARG A 232 -9.66 -9.08 -8.01
N ARG A 233 -8.47 -9.71 -8.04
CA ARG A 233 -7.71 -9.95 -9.27
C ARG A 233 -8.50 -10.85 -10.22
N VAL A 234 -8.94 -12.01 -9.73
CA VAL A 234 -9.72 -12.98 -10.51
C VAL A 234 -10.96 -12.32 -11.09
N LEU A 235 -11.71 -11.58 -10.28
CA LEU A 235 -12.92 -10.87 -10.74
C LEU A 235 -12.61 -9.86 -11.87
N GLY A 236 -11.56 -9.04 -11.69
CA GLY A 236 -11.14 -8.07 -12.70
C GLY A 236 -10.68 -8.72 -14.00
N THR A 237 -9.95 -9.83 -13.90
CA THR A 237 -9.47 -10.60 -15.06
C THR A 237 -10.61 -11.28 -15.80
N VAL A 238 -11.58 -11.90 -15.12
CA VAL A 238 -12.76 -12.50 -15.77
C VAL A 238 -13.56 -11.45 -16.54
N ALA A 239 -13.82 -10.30 -15.90
CA ALA A 239 -14.51 -9.19 -16.58
C ALA A 239 -13.69 -8.67 -17.77
N GLY A 240 -12.36 -8.56 -17.62
CA GLY A 240 -11.46 -8.10 -18.68
C GLY A 240 -11.35 -9.08 -19.85
N ILE A 241 -11.39 -10.39 -19.58
CA ILE A 241 -11.47 -11.44 -20.61
C ILE A 241 -12.76 -11.29 -21.42
N GLY A 242 -13.90 -11.11 -20.75
CA GLY A 242 -15.18 -10.88 -21.42
C GLY A 242 -15.15 -9.66 -22.33
N ALA A 243 -14.63 -8.52 -21.85
CA ALA A 243 -14.45 -7.33 -22.66
C ALA A 243 -13.41 -7.51 -23.78
N GLY A 244 -12.31 -8.24 -23.53
CA GLY A 244 -11.30 -8.57 -24.52
C GLY A 244 -11.87 -9.37 -25.70
N LEU A 245 -12.73 -10.36 -25.43
CA LEU A 245 -13.45 -11.11 -26.46
C LEU A 245 -14.35 -10.20 -27.32
N LEU A 246 -15.05 -9.26 -26.69
CA LEU A 246 -16.02 -8.39 -27.37
C LEU A 246 -15.38 -7.21 -28.12
N ILE A 247 -14.20 -6.75 -27.68
CA ILE A 247 -13.59 -5.51 -28.18
C ILE A 247 -12.25 -5.78 -28.88
N ALA A 248 -11.35 -6.55 -28.27
CA ALA A 248 -10.00 -6.74 -28.81
C ALA A 248 -9.99 -7.69 -30.02
N VAL A 249 -10.86 -8.71 -30.05
CA VAL A 249 -10.94 -9.65 -31.17
C VAL A 249 -11.48 -8.97 -32.44
N PRO A 250 -12.57 -8.18 -32.42
CA PRO A 250 -13.07 -7.52 -33.63
C PRO A 250 -12.16 -6.41 -34.18
N ILE A 251 -11.36 -5.78 -33.32
CA ILE A 251 -10.47 -4.65 -33.70
C ILE A 251 -9.08 -5.17 -34.16
N ALA A 252 -8.85 -6.48 -34.11
CA ALA A 252 -7.60 -7.09 -34.55
C ALA A 252 -7.25 -6.67 -36.00
N GLY A 253 -6.05 -6.12 -36.20
CA GLY A 253 -5.57 -5.64 -37.49
C GLY A 253 -5.74 -4.14 -37.75
N ALA A 254 -6.42 -3.39 -36.88
CA ALA A 254 -6.52 -1.92 -36.95
C ALA A 254 -5.55 -1.25 -35.95
N PRO A 255 -4.32 -0.87 -36.36
CA PRO A 255 -3.29 -0.40 -35.42
C PRO A 255 -3.67 0.90 -34.70
N ALA A 256 -4.28 1.86 -35.41
CA ALA A 256 -4.70 3.13 -34.82
C ALA A 256 -5.80 2.94 -33.76
N ALA A 257 -6.80 2.10 -34.04
CA ALA A 257 -7.86 1.78 -33.08
C ALA A 257 -7.31 1.03 -31.87
N THR A 258 -6.36 0.11 -32.09
CA THR A 258 -5.68 -0.61 -31.01
C THR A 258 -4.88 0.34 -30.13
N ALA A 259 -4.11 1.26 -30.70
CA ALA A 259 -3.35 2.27 -29.96
C ALA A 259 -4.27 3.18 -29.13
N ALA A 260 -5.39 3.64 -29.70
CA ALA A 260 -6.37 4.45 -28.99
C ALA A 260 -6.97 3.69 -27.79
N LEU A 261 -7.29 2.41 -27.96
CA LEU A 261 -7.85 1.61 -26.88
C LEU A 261 -6.81 1.24 -25.81
N VAL A 262 -5.55 1.05 -26.20
CA VAL A 262 -4.43 0.94 -25.25
C VAL A 262 -4.30 2.21 -24.42
N ALA A 263 -4.41 3.40 -25.04
CA ALA A 263 -4.40 4.67 -24.30
C ALA A 263 -5.57 4.76 -23.29
N VAL A 264 -6.77 4.33 -23.67
CA VAL A 264 -7.92 4.21 -22.75
C VAL A 264 -7.62 3.23 -21.61
N CYS A 265 -6.98 2.10 -21.89
CA CYS A 265 -6.60 1.15 -20.85
C CYS A 265 -5.54 1.73 -19.90
N VAL A 266 -4.52 2.42 -20.42
CA VAL A 266 -3.51 3.12 -19.59
C VAL A 266 -4.19 4.14 -18.69
N PHE A 267 -5.11 4.96 -19.23
CA PHE A 267 -5.90 5.88 -18.43
C PHE A 267 -6.66 5.14 -17.32
N GLY A 268 -7.39 4.09 -17.68
CA GLY A 268 -8.18 3.27 -16.76
C GLY A 268 -7.34 2.64 -15.65
N ILE A 269 -6.14 2.15 -15.96
CA ILE A 269 -5.18 1.58 -14.98
C ILE A 269 -4.84 2.62 -13.92
N PHE A 270 -4.37 3.81 -14.32
CA PHE A 270 -3.96 4.85 -13.38
C PHE A 270 -5.16 5.43 -12.63
N TYR A 271 -6.28 5.63 -13.31
CA TYR A 271 -7.47 6.24 -12.73
C TYR A 271 -8.06 5.33 -11.65
N THR A 272 -8.10 4.02 -11.88
CA THR A 272 -8.77 3.07 -10.99
C THR A 272 -7.86 2.37 -9.98
N ALA A 273 -6.53 2.55 -10.08
CA ALA A 273 -5.55 1.88 -9.22
C ALA A 273 -5.80 2.05 -7.71
N ALA A 274 -6.11 3.28 -7.27
CA ALA A 274 -6.41 3.56 -5.87
C ALA A 274 -7.81 3.08 -5.42
N PRO A 275 -8.92 3.39 -6.13
CA PRO A 275 -10.26 3.03 -5.65
C PRO A 275 -10.65 1.57 -5.85
N SER A 276 -10.17 0.88 -6.90
CA SER A 276 -10.59 -0.49 -7.20
C SER A 276 -9.52 -1.29 -7.94
N TYR A 277 -8.89 -2.21 -7.21
CA TYR A 277 -7.95 -3.17 -7.78
C TYR A 277 -8.57 -4.04 -8.89
N SER A 278 -9.86 -4.40 -8.78
CA SER A 278 -10.55 -5.18 -9.82
C SER A 278 -10.66 -4.41 -11.14
N TRP A 279 -10.99 -3.11 -11.09
CA TRP A 279 -11.08 -2.28 -12.29
C TRP A 279 -9.71 -2.03 -12.90
N MET A 280 -8.69 -1.80 -12.07
CA MET A 280 -7.33 -1.70 -12.56
C MET A 280 -6.93 -2.98 -13.30
N MET A 281 -7.22 -4.15 -12.71
CA MET A 281 -6.89 -5.44 -13.35
C MET A 281 -7.73 -5.71 -14.61
N PHE A 282 -8.98 -5.24 -14.67
CA PHE A 282 -9.80 -5.26 -15.88
C PHE A 282 -9.06 -4.55 -17.03
N PHE A 283 -8.63 -3.30 -16.84
CA PHE A 283 -7.92 -2.55 -17.87
C PHE A 283 -6.54 -3.16 -18.21
N VAL A 284 -5.81 -3.70 -17.22
CA VAL A 284 -4.57 -4.46 -17.49
C VAL A 284 -4.83 -5.67 -18.37
N THR A 285 -5.92 -6.40 -18.11
CA THR A 285 -6.27 -7.62 -18.86
C THR A 285 -6.67 -7.29 -20.28
N VAL A 286 -7.49 -6.26 -20.49
CA VAL A 286 -7.86 -5.77 -21.83
C VAL A 286 -6.63 -5.29 -22.58
N MET A 287 -5.76 -4.49 -21.94
CA MET A 287 -4.50 -4.03 -22.54
C MET A 287 -3.61 -5.21 -22.97
N ALA A 288 -3.44 -6.22 -22.13
CA ALA A 288 -2.67 -7.41 -22.47
C ALA A 288 -3.27 -8.15 -23.67
N GLY A 289 -4.60 -8.27 -23.75
CA GLY A 289 -5.29 -8.83 -24.91
C GLY A 289 -5.03 -8.05 -26.20
N LEU A 290 -5.03 -6.71 -26.14
CA LEU A 290 -4.71 -5.85 -27.29
C LEU A 290 -3.25 -6.00 -27.73
N LEU A 291 -2.31 -6.10 -26.79
CA LEU A 291 -0.91 -6.37 -27.11
C LEU A 291 -0.74 -7.74 -27.77
N TYR A 292 -1.46 -8.77 -27.33
CA TYR A 292 -1.49 -10.06 -28.02
C TYR A 292 -2.12 -9.99 -29.41
N GLY A 293 -3.11 -9.12 -29.61
CA GLY A 293 -3.68 -8.81 -30.92
C GLY A 293 -2.63 -8.21 -31.87
N LEU A 294 -1.84 -7.24 -31.39
CA LEU A 294 -0.72 -6.65 -32.16
C LEU A 294 0.38 -7.67 -32.49
N LEU A 295 0.64 -8.60 -31.58
CA LEU A 295 1.59 -9.70 -31.79
C LEU A 295 1.04 -10.82 -32.69
N GLY A 296 -0.23 -10.74 -33.12
CA GLY A 296 -0.86 -11.73 -34.00
C GLY A 296 -1.14 -13.08 -33.35
N VAL A 297 -1.11 -13.17 -32.02
CA VAL A 297 -1.28 -14.44 -31.28
C VAL A 297 -2.63 -14.56 -30.57
N LEU A 298 -3.47 -13.52 -30.57
CA LEU A 298 -4.75 -13.49 -29.86
C LEU A 298 -5.74 -14.53 -30.42
N HIS A 299 -6.17 -15.45 -29.57
CA HIS A 299 -7.28 -16.36 -29.85
C HIS A 299 -8.07 -16.66 -28.55
N PRO A 300 -9.35 -17.09 -28.64
CA PRO A 300 -10.19 -17.30 -27.46
C PRO A 300 -9.59 -18.24 -26.41
N GLY A 301 -8.87 -19.29 -26.85
CA GLY A 301 -8.16 -20.22 -25.97
C GLY A 301 -7.11 -19.53 -25.07
N LEU A 302 -6.43 -18.48 -25.55
CA LEU A 302 -5.51 -17.73 -24.69
C LEU A 302 -6.22 -17.03 -23.56
N LEU A 303 -7.42 -16.52 -23.80
CA LEU A 303 -8.18 -15.80 -22.78
C LEU A 303 -8.70 -16.75 -21.70
N LEU A 304 -9.07 -17.98 -22.07
CA LEU A 304 -9.34 -19.04 -21.09
C LEU A 304 -8.07 -19.38 -20.29
N LEU A 305 -6.92 -19.54 -20.96
CA LEU A 305 -5.64 -19.76 -20.29
C LEU A 305 -5.27 -18.62 -19.33
N ARG A 306 -5.58 -17.35 -19.67
CA ARG A 306 -5.39 -16.21 -18.74
C ARG A 306 -6.17 -16.42 -17.45
N PHE A 307 -7.40 -16.95 -17.53
CA PHE A 307 -8.21 -17.24 -16.35
C PHE A 307 -7.57 -18.32 -15.47
N GLU A 308 -7.17 -19.44 -16.07
CA GLU A 308 -6.54 -20.57 -15.36
C GLU A 308 -5.25 -20.13 -14.66
N GLU A 309 -4.36 -19.44 -15.36
CA GLU A 309 -3.11 -18.95 -14.78
C GLU A 309 -3.33 -17.90 -13.69
N THR A 310 -4.37 -17.06 -13.81
CA THR A 310 -4.76 -16.13 -12.75
C THR A 310 -5.27 -16.87 -11.52
N ALA A 311 -6.04 -17.94 -11.71
CA ALA A 311 -6.48 -18.81 -10.62
C ALA A 311 -5.29 -19.50 -9.94
N VAL A 312 -4.36 -20.07 -10.71
CA VAL A 312 -3.13 -20.70 -10.19
C VAL A 312 -2.31 -19.72 -9.36
N GLY A 313 -2.06 -18.50 -9.87
CA GLY A 313 -1.31 -17.49 -9.13
C GLY A 313 -2.03 -17.03 -7.85
N ALA A 314 -3.36 -16.92 -7.87
CA ALA A 314 -4.16 -16.57 -6.71
C ALA A 314 -4.16 -17.68 -5.64
N ILE A 315 -4.24 -18.95 -6.06
CA ILE A 315 -4.12 -20.12 -5.18
C ILE A 315 -2.72 -20.16 -4.56
N GLY A 316 -1.67 -19.98 -5.36
CA GLY A 316 -0.28 -19.91 -4.87
C GLY A 316 -0.09 -18.83 -3.81
N ALA A 317 -0.68 -17.65 -4.02
CA ALA A 317 -0.65 -16.58 -3.03
C ALA A 317 -1.41 -16.93 -1.74
N ALA A 318 -2.59 -17.56 -1.86
CA ALA A 318 -3.37 -18.00 -0.71
C ALA A 318 -2.63 -19.06 0.12
N LEU A 319 -2.04 -20.06 -0.54
CA LEU A 319 -1.24 -21.12 0.09
C LEU A 319 -0.01 -20.55 0.78
N ALA A 320 0.74 -19.66 0.13
CA ALA A 320 1.93 -19.05 0.72
C ALA A 320 1.61 -18.23 1.98
N VAL A 321 0.52 -17.46 1.97
CA VAL A 321 0.09 -16.69 3.15
C VAL A 321 -0.44 -17.59 4.27
N ALA A 322 -1.02 -18.74 3.93
CA ALA A 322 -1.51 -19.72 4.90
C ALA A 322 -0.37 -20.53 5.55
N LEU A 323 0.60 -20.97 4.76
CA LEU A 323 1.58 -22.00 5.13
C LEU A 323 3.01 -21.47 5.34
N VAL A 324 3.42 -20.42 4.63
CA VAL A 324 4.81 -19.93 4.65
C VAL A 324 4.95 -18.77 5.63
N LEU A 325 5.65 -19.00 6.74
CA LEU A 325 5.92 -17.99 7.78
C LEU A 325 4.66 -17.20 8.21
N PRO A 326 3.57 -17.88 8.62
CA PRO A 326 2.26 -17.26 8.85
C PRO A 326 2.31 -16.10 9.88
N VAL A 327 1.97 -14.87 9.49
CA VAL A 327 1.85 -13.70 10.41
C VAL A 327 0.53 -13.74 11.14
N THR A 328 0.46 -14.02 12.43
CA THR A 328 -0.82 -13.87 13.14
C THR A 328 -1.27 -12.41 12.97
N THR A 329 -2.44 -12.19 12.35
CA THR A 329 -2.98 -10.83 12.07
C THR A 329 -2.88 -9.91 13.30
N HIS A 330 -2.98 -10.51 14.48
CA HIS A 330 -2.81 -9.88 15.79
C HIS A 330 -1.50 -9.08 15.94
N GLY A 331 -0.33 -9.63 15.61
CA GLY A 331 0.94 -8.95 15.93
C GLY A 331 1.19 -7.67 15.13
N ALA A 332 0.76 -7.64 13.86
CA ALA A 332 0.92 -6.45 13.02
C ALA A 332 -0.11 -5.37 13.39
N THR A 333 -1.35 -5.75 13.67
CA THR A 333 -2.39 -4.83 14.12
C THR A 333 -2.03 -4.24 15.49
N ASP A 334 -1.59 -5.08 16.43
CA ASP A 334 -1.18 -4.67 17.77
C ASP A 334 -0.02 -3.67 17.72
N ALA A 335 1.00 -3.92 16.89
CA ALA A 335 2.10 -2.97 16.70
C ALA A 335 1.65 -1.59 16.17
N TRP A 336 0.64 -1.53 15.29
CA TRP A 336 0.07 -0.27 14.83
C TRP A 336 -0.78 0.42 15.90
N ILE A 337 -1.55 -0.35 16.69
CA ILE A 337 -2.34 0.16 17.82
C ILE A 337 -1.39 0.74 18.89
N GLN A 338 -0.36 0.01 19.30
CA GLN A 338 0.64 0.49 20.25
C GLN A 338 1.30 1.79 19.79
N ARG A 339 1.62 1.91 18.49
CA ARG A 339 2.19 3.13 17.94
C ARG A 339 1.21 4.31 17.95
N ALA A 340 -0.08 4.06 17.69
CA ALA A 340 -1.12 5.07 17.84
C ALA A 340 -1.26 5.51 19.29
N LEU A 341 -1.28 4.58 20.26
CA LEU A 341 -1.35 4.89 21.69
C LEU A 341 -0.13 5.70 22.18
N HIS A 342 1.08 5.35 21.73
CA HIS A 342 2.26 6.17 22.00
C HIS A 342 2.16 7.58 21.40
N CYS A 343 1.54 7.73 20.23
CA CYS A 343 1.31 9.03 19.59
C CYS A 343 0.28 9.85 20.37
N VAL A 344 -0.79 9.22 20.88
CA VAL A 344 -1.75 9.86 21.81
C VAL A 344 -0.99 10.41 23.02
N ARG A 345 -0.19 9.58 23.69
CA ARG A 345 0.62 10.00 24.85
C ARG A 345 1.52 11.20 24.53
N ALA A 346 2.28 11.12 23.42
CA ALA A 346 3.19 12.18 23.02
C ALA A 346 2.45 13.49 22.70
N CYS A 347 1.31 13.42 21.99
CA CYS A 347 0.50 14.59 21.67
C CYS A 347 -0.10 15.22 22.92
N THR A 348 -0.61 14.41 23.85
CA THR A 348 -1.13 14.90 25.14
C THR A 348 -0.05 15.60 25.96
N ALA A 349 1.15 15.03 26.04
CA ALA A 349 2.29 15.64 26.73
C ALA A 349 2.73 16.96 26.09
N GLU A 350 2.85 17.01 24.76
CA GLU A 350 3.19 18.25 24.04
C GLU A 350 2.09 19.32 24.20
N ALA A 351 0.80 18.93 24.18
CA ALA A 351 -0.31 19.86 24.40
C ALA A 351 -0.31 20.44 25.82
N VAL A 352 -0.08 19.61 26.84
CA VAL A 352 -0.01 20.06 28.24
C VAL A 352 1.24 20.91 28.48
N ALA A 353 2.39 20.57 27.89
CA ALA A 353 3.59 21.41 27.94
C ALA A 353 3.35 22.79 27.31
N ARG A 354 2.62 22.85 26.20
CA ARG A 354 2.22 24.10 25.55
C ARG A 354 1.28 24.93 26.44
N LEU A 355 0.26 24.30 27.02
CA LEU A 355 -0.66 24.93 27.99
C LEU A 355 0.06 25.40 29.26
N ALA A 356 1.16 24.74 29.64
CA ALA A 356 2.02 25.11 30.76
C ALA A 356 3.10 26.17 30.41
N GLY A 357 3.00 26.80 29.24
CA GLY A 357 3.84 27.94 28.85
C GLY A 357 5.12 27.61 28.06
N SER A 358 5.29 26.36 27.59
CA SER A 358 6.41 26.02 26.70
C SER A 358 6.17 26.54 25.28
N ASP A 359 7.01 27.44 24.78
CA ASP A 359 6.93 27.97 23.42
C ASP A 359 7.40 27.01 22.32
N ASP A 360 8.25 26.05 22.68
CA ASP A 360 8.78 25.05 21.75
C ASP A 360 7.84 23.83 21.56
N ALA A 361 6.77 23.72 22.34
CA ALA A 361 5.83 22.60 22.29
C ALA A 361 4.70 22.84 21.28
N ASP A 362 4.60 22.01 20.25
CA ASP A 362 3.51 22.07 19.25
C ASP A 362 2.84 20.70 19.09
N PRO A 363 1.61 20.51 19.59
CA PRO A 363 0.89 19.24 19.48
C PRO A 363 0.30 18.97 18.08
N ALA A 364 0.21 19.97 17.20
CA ALA A 364 -0.49 19.83 15.92
C ALA A 364 0.16 18.79 14.96
N PRO A 365 1.51 18.72 14.82
CA PRO A 365 2.18 17.68 14.05
C PRO A 365 1.89 16.26 14.56
N ARG A 366 1.78 16.07 15.88
CA ARG A 366 1.44 14.76 16.48
C ARG A 366 0.00 14.37 16.25
N ALA A 367 -0.93 15.32 16.35
CA ALA A 367 -2.33 15.08 16.02
C ALA A 367 -2.48 14.65 14.54
N ALA A 368 -1.72 15.26 13.62
CA ALA A 368 -1.67 14.84 12.22
C ALA A 368 -1.02 13.46 12.03
N GLU A 369 0.04 13.14 12.77
CA GLU A 369 0.67 11.81 12.77
C GLU A 369 -0.30 10.72 13.26
N LEU A 370 -1.10 11.00 14.29
CA LEU A 370 -2.08 10.07 14.84
C LEU A 370 -3.12 9.66 13.79
N GLU A 371 -3.66 10.61 13.01
CA GLU A 371 -4.62 10.32 11.94
C GLU A 371 -4.02 9.40 10.87
N LEU A 372 -2.74 9.59 10.52
CA LEU A 372 -2.02 8.72 9.60
C LEU A 372 -1.83 7.31 10.17
N LEU A 373 -1.54 7.19 11.46
CA LEU A 373 -1.41 5.91 12.17
C LEU A 373 -2.76 5.18 12.26
N LEU A 374 -3.85 5.89 12.57
CA LEU A 374 -5.20 5.32 12.57
C LEU A 374 -5.62 4.85 11.17
N GLY A 375 -5.21 5.57 10.11
CA GLY A 375 -5.32 5.07 8.74
C GLY A 375 -4.69 3.69 8.55
N ARG A 376 -3.51 3.44 9.14
CA ARG A 376 -2.84 2.12 9.09
C ARG A 376 -3.56 1.07 9.92
N VAL A 377 -4.08 1.41 11.10
CA VAL A 377 -4.88 0.50 11.93
C VAL A 377 -6.14 0.07 11.17
N ARG A 378 -6.88 1.01 10.57
CA ARG A 378 -8.06 0.74 9.75
C ARG A 378 -7.74 -0.18 8.57
N LEU A 379 -6.64 0.06 7.85
CA LEU A 379 -6.19 -0.81 6.75
C LEU A 379 -5.85 -2.23 7.23
N SER A 380 -5.20 -2.35 8.40
CA SER A 380 -4.84 -3.65 9.00
C SER A 380 -6.09 -4.44 9.42
N LEU A 381 -7.10 -3.76 9.98
CA LEU A 381 -8.36 -4.35 10.43
C LEU A 381 -9.41 -4.53 9.32
N ALA A 382 -9.25 -3.87 8.17
CA ALA A 382 -10.19 -3.88 7.04
C ALA A 382 -10.69 -5.30 6.65
N PRO A 383 -9.82 -6.34 6.56
CA PRO A 383 -10.27 -7.68 6.23
C PRO A 383 -11.20 -8.30 7.29
N LEU A 384 -11.00 -7.98 8.57
CA LEU A 384 -11.82 -8.50 9.68
C LEU A 384 -13.19 -7.83 9.74
N ILE A 385 -13.26 -6.53 9.40
CA ILE A 385 -14.50 -5.74 9.39
C ILE A 385 -15.30 -5.89 8.08
N HIS A 386 -14.76 -6.59 7.08
CA HIS A 386 -15.43 -6.82 5.80
C HIS A 386 -16.82 -7.46 5.99
N PRO A 387 -17.85 -7.07 5.19
CA PRO A 387 -19.19 -7.65 5.28
C PRO A 387 -19.19 -9.18 5.28
N LEU A 388 -18.40 -9.78 4.41
CA LEU A 388 -18.27 -11.23 4.23
C LEU A 388 -17.35 -11.95 5.24
N SER A 389 -16.82 -11.27 6.25
CA SER A 389 -16.00 -11.92 7.28
C SER A 389 -16.85 -12.88 8.13
N PRO A 390 -16.50 -14.18 8.21
CA PRO A 390 -17.28 -15.15 8.97
C PRO A 390 -17.10 -15.00 10.50
N PHE A 391 -16.12 -14.22 10.96
CA PHE A 391 -15.75 -14.11 12.38
C PHE A 391 -16.51 -12.97 13.08
N ARG A 392 -17.80 -13.18 13.40
CA ARG A 392 -18.68 -12.14 14.00
C ARG A 392 -18.14 -11.52 15.28
N ALA A 393 -17.63 -12.31 16.23
CA ALA A 393 -17.05 -11.81 17.49
C ALA A 393 -15.81 -10.92 17.26
N ARG A 394 -14.88 -11.37 16.41
CA ARG A 394 -13.69 -10.58 16.05
C ARG A 394 -14.03 -9.30 15.30
N LYS A 395 -15.07 -9.36 14.47
CA LYS A 395 -15.60 -8.20 13.74
C LYS A 395 -16.18 -7.15 14.68
N ALA A 396 -16.96 -7.56 15.68
CA ALA A 396 -17.51 -6.66 16.70
C ALA A 396 -16.38 -5.98 17.50
N ARG A 397 -15.42 -6.77 18.00
CA ARG A 397 -14.22 -6.26 18.69
C ARG A 397 -13.41 -5.27 17.84
N ALA A 398 -13.12 -5.62 16.59
CA ALA A 398 -12.36 -4.73 15.69
C ALA A 398 -13.08 -3.38 15.46
N ARG A 399 -14.41 -3.38 15.37
CA ARG A 399 -15.20 -2.14 15.27
C ARG A 399 -15.15 -1.32 16.55
N GLN A 400 -15.24 -1.97 17.71
CA GLN A 400 -15.17 -1.29 19.00
C GLN A 400 -13.80 -0.64 19.21
N VAL A 401 -12.70 -1.36 18.94
CA VAL A 401 -11.34 -0.79 19.02
C VAL A 401 -11.19 0.41 18.07
N LEU A 402 -11.70 0.32 16.84
CA LEU A 402 -11.66 1.44 15.90
C LEU A 402 -12.48 2.65 16.40
N ALA A 403 -13.69 2.42 16.92
CA ALA A 403 -14.53 3.49 17.43
C ALA A 403 -13.86 4.24 18.60
N LEU A 404 -13.30 3.50 19.56
CA LEU A 404 -12.60 4.07 20.71
C LEU A 404 -11.33 4.83 20.29
N LEU A 405 -10.54 4.29 19.35
CA LEU A 405 -9.37 4.98 18.82
C LEU A 405 -9.75 6.25 18.02
N ASP A 406 -10.85 6.22 17.27
CA ASP A 406 -11.38 7.37 16.55
C ASP A 406 -11.86 8.46 17.53
N GLU A 407 -12.40 8.06 18.68
CA GLU A 407 -12.73 8.96 19.79
C GLU A 407 -11.49 9.55 20.45
N CYS A 408 -10.47 8.74 20.75
CA CYS A 408 -9.19 9.26 21.25
C CYS A 408 -8.60 10.32 20.31
N ALA A 409 -8.64 10.11 18.99
CA ALA A 409 -8.14 11.10 18.04
C ALA A 409 -8.97 12.39 18.00
N ARG A 410 -10.30 12.31 18.21
CA ARG A 410 -11.15 13.49 18.37
C ARG A 410 -10.77 14.29 19.61
N GLU A 411 -10.60 13.62 20.75
CA GLU A 411 -10.19 14.27 22.00
C GLU A 411 -8.79 14.89 21.90
N VAL A 412 -7.83 14.19 21.28
CA VAL A 412 -6.47 14.72 21.02
C VAL A 412 -6.51 15.96 20.13
N ARG A 413 -7.33 15.97 19.07
CA ARG A 413 -7.50 17.16 18.22
C ARG A 413 -8.16 18.32 18.96
N GLY A 414 -9.16 18.02 19.80
CA GLY A 414 -9.78 19.00 20.68
C GLY A 414 -8.74 19.64 21.61
N LEU A 415 -7.97 18.80 22.31
CA LEU A 415 -6.90 19.24 23.21
C LEU A 415 -5.83 20.08 22.48
N ALA A 416 -5.37 19.65 21.29
CA ALA A 416 -4.41 20.40 20.49
C ALA A 416 -4.97 21.75 20.03
N SER A 417 -6.28 21.84 19.73
CA SER A 417 -6.92 23.11 19.37
C SER A 417 -7.04 24.07 20.55
N VAL A 418 -7.29 23.55 21.76
CA VAL A 418 -7.30 24.35 22.99
C VAL A 418 -5.89 24.83 23.34
N ALA A 419 -4.87 23.99 23.16
CA ALA A 419 -3.47 24.34 23.38
C ALA A 419 -2.91 25.36 22.37
N ALA A 420 -3.57 25.56 21.24
CA ALA A 420 -3.19 26.59 20.27
C ALA A 420 -3.66 28.01 20.68
N ASP A 421 -4.52 28.13 21.69
CA ASP A 421 -5.00 29.42 22.20
C ASP A 421 -3.92 30.12 23.06
N PRO A 422 -3.45 31.34 22.70
CA PRO A 422 -2.41 32.08 23.42
C PRO A 422 -2.75 32.42 24.88
N TYR A 423 -4.02 32.35 25.27
CA TYR A 423 -4.49 32.72 26.61
C TYR A 423 -4.65 31.53 27.57
N ALA A 424 -4.16 30.34 27.20
CA ALA A 424 -4.22 29.17 28.05
C ALA A 424 -3.32 29.32 29.28
N GLY A 425 -3.94 29.26 30.46
CA GLY A 425 -3.28 29.45 31.75
C GLY A 425 -2.59 28.18 32.29
N HIS A 426 -1.66 28.41 33.22
CA HIS A 426 -0.89 27.38 33.91
C HIS A 426 -1.74 26.76 35.03
N ASP A 427 -1.99 25.45 35.00
CA ASP A 427 -2.71 24.75 36.07
C ASP A 427 -2.07 23.39 36.41
N ALA A 428 -1.78 23.15 37.69
CA ALA A 428 -1.29 21.88 38.22
C ALA A 428 -2.27 20.70 37.96
N ARG A 429 -3.58 20.98 37.85
CA ARG A 429 -4.61 19.99 37.52
C ARG A 429 -4.40 19.38 36.12
N LEU A 430 -3.90 20.18 35.16
CA LEU A 430 -3.60 19.70 33.81
C LEU A 430 -2.44 18.70 33.82
N ALA A 431 -1.39 18.96 34.61
CA ALA A 431 -0.27 18.03 34.78
C ALA A 431 -0.74 16.70 35.41
N ALA A 432 -1.57 16.75 36.46
CA ALA A 432 -2.12 15.56 37.09
C ALA A 432 -3.00 14.74 36.12
N ALA A 433 -3.84 15.41 35.32
CA ALA A 433 -4.67 14.75 34.32
C ALA A 433 -3.83 14.15 33.16
N CYS A 434 -2.76 14.84 32.74
CA CYS A 434 -1.78 14.30 31.79
C CYS A 434 -1.18 12.99 32.32
N TRP A 435 -0.75 12.96 33.58
CA TRP A 435 -0.11 11.77 34.16
C TRP A 435 -1.05 10.56 34.20
N ARG A 436 -2.36 10.77 34.42
CA ARG A 436 -3.35 9.69 34.34
C ARG A 436 -3.49 9.14 32.92
N VAL A 437 -3.49 10.00 31.91
CA VAL A 437 -3.48 9.59 30.50
C VAL A 437 -2.20 8.82 30.17
N GLU A 438 -1.02 9.29 30.62
CA GLU A 438 0.25 8.60 30.42
C GLU A 438 0.28 7.22 31.09
N ALA A 439 -0.23 7.12 32.31
CA ALA A 439 -0.35 5.86 33.05
C ALA A 439 -1.31 4.89 32.35
N ALA A 440 -2.46 5.37 31.87
CA ALA A 440 -3.41 4.57 31.12
C ALA A 440 -2.80 4.03 29.82
N VAL A 441 -2.07 4.86 29.05
CA VAL A 441 -1.32 4.38 27.88
C VAL A 441 -0.22 3.38 28.28
N GLY A 442 0.51 3.64 29.37
CA GLY A 442 1.53 2.75 29.89
C GLY A 442 0.99 1.36 30.21
N ALA A 443 -0.17 1.29 30.85
CA ALA A 443 -0.86 0.03 31.19
C ALA A 443 -1.31 -0.77 29.95
N LEU A 444 -1.54 -0.09 28.82
CA LEU A 444 -1.94 -0.71 27.56
C LEU A 444 -0.75 -1.19 26.72
N VAL A 445 0.42 -0.52 26.82
CA VAL A 445 1.58 -0.84 25.96
C VAL A 445 2.62 -1.75 26.65
N SER A 446 2.80 -1.63 27.96
CA SER A 446 3.75 -2.44 28.74
C SER A 446 3.05 -3.07 29.94
N PRO A 447 2.43 -4.25 29.78
CA PRO A 447 1.82 -4.96 30.90
C PRO A 447 2.93 -5.50 31.82
N GLY A 448 3.29 -4.75 32.87
CA GLY A 448 4.30 -5.22 33.82
C GLY A 448 4.82 -4.26 34.89
N THR A 449 4.54 -2.95 34.83
CA THR A 449 5.00 -2.04 35.89
C THR A 449 3.79 -1.39 36.55
N PRO A 450 3.40 -1.79 37.77
CA PRO A 450 2.52 -0.97 38.60
C PRO A 450 3.22 0.37 38.78
N GLY A 451 2.66 1.44 38.22
CA GLY A 451 3.11 2.78 38.53
C GLY A 451 2.91 3.00 40.03
N ALA A 452 4.00 3.21 40.76
CA ALA A 452 3.93 3.67 42.13
C ALA A 452 3.14 4.98 42.14
N VAL A 453 1.98 4.97 42.79
CA VAL A 453 1.24 6.17 43.14
C VAL A 453 2.10 6.93 44.15
N PRO A 454 2.58 8.15 43.86
CA PRO A 454 3.09 9.01 44.91
C PRO A 454 1.88 9.50 45.70
N ASP A 455 1.78 9.09 46.97
CA ASP A 455 0.89 9.71 47.93
C ASP A 455 1.18 11.21 47.94
N THR A 456 0.29 11.99 47.33
CA THR A 456 0.37 13.44 47.40
C THR A 456 -0.43 13.83 48.64
N GLU A 457 0.30 14.12 49.71
CA GLU A 457 -0.24 14.66 50.94
C GLU A 457 -1.18 15.83 50.64
N SER A 458 -2.38 15.74 51.20
CA SER A 458 -3.38 16.80 51.25
C SER A 458 -2.85 18.00 52.03
N GLY A 459 -2.24 18.94 51.30
CA GLY A 459 -1.95 20.29 51.76
C GLY A 459 -3.09 21.24 51.40
N THR A 460 -3.86 21.64 52.42
CA THR A 460 -4.84 22.73 52.34
C THR A 460 -4.13 24.06 52.07
N THR A 461 -4.46 24.72 50.96
CA THR A 461 -4.19 26.16 50.79
C THR A 461 -5.35 26.89 50.14
N ALA A 462 -5.59 28.08 50.68
CA ALA A 462 -6.73 28.97 50.58
C ALA A 462 -7.21 29.34 49.16
N ALA A 463 -8.51 29.66 49.12
CA ALA A 463 -9.25 30.16 47.97
C ALA A 463 -8.69 31.47 47.40
N ALA A 464 -8.61 31.51 46.07
CA ALA A 464 -8.67 32.72 45.26
C ALA A 464 -9.52 32.43 44.01
N ASP A 465 -10.44 33.34 43.68
CA ASP A 465 -11.46 33.21 42.63
C ASP A 465 -10.88 32.85 41.24
N PRO A 466 -11.49 31.91 40.48
CA PRO A 466 -11.07 31.64 39.12
C PRO A 466 -11.84 32.50 38.12
N MET A 467 -11.12 33.35 37.39
CA MET A 467 -11.51 33.76 36.04
C MET A 467 -11.58 32.51 35.13
N PRO A 468 -12.58 32.38 34.24
CA PRO A 468 -12.69 31.23 33.34
C PRO A 468 -11.63 31.31 32.24
N LEU A 469 -10.44 30.81 32.53
CA LEU A 469 -9.38 30.55 31.57
C LEU A 469 -9.59 29.17 30.90
N PRO A 470 -8.95 28.85 29.75
CA PRO A 470 -9.17 27.65 28.91
C PRO A 470 -8.90 26.27 29.57
N VAL A 471 -8.80 26.22 30.89
CA VAL A 471 -8.46 25.03 31.69
C VAL A 471 -9.60 23.99 31.66
N GLU A 472 -10.86 24.43 31.73
CA GLU A 472 -12.02 23.51 31.80
C GLU A 472 -12.20 22.68 30.52
N PRO A 473 -12.10 23.26 29.30
CA PRO A 473 -12.12 22.48 28.06
C PRO A 473 -10.95 21.50 27.93
N ALA A 474 -9.73 21.90 28.33
CA ALA A 474 -8.56 21.04 28.28
C ALA A 474 -8.68 19.85 29.26
N LEU A 475 -9.18 20.09 30.48
CA LEU A 475 -9.46 19.04 31.45
C LEU A 475 -10.54 18.09 30.96
N ALA A 476 -11.61 18.58 30.31
CA ALA A 476 -12.64 17.73 29.74
C ALA A 476 -12.08 16.74 28.71
N HIS A 477 -11.21 17.22 27.80
CA HIS A 477 -10.54 16.36 26.82
C HIS A 477 -9.61 15.32 27.48
N LEU A 478 -8.88 15.69 28.53
CA LEU A 478 -7.99 14.77 29.26
C LEU A 478 -8.77 13.68 30.00
N HIS A 479 -9.89 14.01 30.66
CA HIS A 479 -10.77 13.02 31.30
C HIS A 479 -11.47 12.11 30.27
N GLY A 480 -11.85 12.68 29.12
CA GLY A 480 -12.36 11.92 27.98
C GLY A 480 -11.35 10.88 27.52
N LEU A 481 -10.08 11.28 27.33
CA LEU A 481 -8.99 10.37 26.97
C LEU A 481 -8.76 9.27 28.01
N GLU A 482 -8.71 9.61 29.30
CA GLU A 482 -8.55 8.64 30.38
C GLU A 482 -9.66 7.56 30.33
N THR A 483 -10.90 7.99 30.18
CA THR A 483 -12.07 7.09 30.09
C THR A 483 -12.01 6.18 28.88
N LEU A 484 -11.68 6.73 27.70
CA LEU A 484 -11.58 5.98 26.46
C LEU A 484 -10.43 4.96 26.49
N LEU A 485 -9.28 5.33 27.07
CA LEU A 485 -8.14 4.43 27.23
C LEU A 485 -8.46 3.28 28.20
N ALA A 486 -9.18 3.56 29.30
CA ALA A 486 -9.66 2.51 30.20
C ALA A 486 -10.63 1.54 29.50
N GLN A 487 -11.53 2.05 28.66
CA GLN A 487 -12.43 1.21 27.86
C GLN A 487 -11.71 0.41 26.77
N LEU A 488 -10.50 0.82 26.38
CA LEU A 488 -9.66 0.12 25.41
C LEU A 488 -8.98 -1.13 26.01
N ASP A 489 -8.90 -1.22 27.35
CA ASP A 489 -8.19 -2.30 28.05
C ASP A 489 -8.80 -3.68 27.78
N GLU A 490 -10.10 -3.82 28.01
CA GLU A 490 -10.85 -5.07 27.79
C GLU A 490 -10.79 -5.58 26.33
N PRO A 491 -11.08 -4.76 25.31
CA PRO A 491 -10.97 -5.19 23.92
C PRO A 491 -9.53 -5.34 23.43
N LEU A 492 -8.49 -4.97 24.18
CA LEU A 492 -7.11 -5.28 23.82
C LEU A 492 -6.58 -6.53 24.55
N ARG A 493 -6.97 -6.74 25.81
CA ARG A 493 -6.53 -7.86 26.66
C ARG A 493 -7.30 -9.16 26.46
N SER A 494 -8.56 -9.08 26.02
CA SER A 494 -9.37 -10.29 25.75
C SER A 494 -8.73 -11.20 24.70
N SER A 495 -8.79 -12.52 24.93
CA SER A 495 -8.26 -13.53 24.00
C SER A 495 -8.86 -13.33 22.59
N PRO A 496 -8.07 -13.43 21.51
CA PRO A 496 -8.53 -13.29 20.11
C PRO A 496 -9.74 -14.12 19.68
N ARG A 497 -10.11 -15.11 20.49
CA ARG A 497 -11.19 -16.08 20.25
C ARG A 497 -12.39 -15.88 21.17
N SER A 498 -12.28 -15.07 22.23
CA SER A 498 -13.38 -14.86 23.16
C SER A 498 -14.37 -13.84 22.60
N PRO A 499 -15.69 -14.10 22.66
CA PRO A 499 -16.68 -13.04 22.52
C PRO A 499 -16.46 -12.01 23.63
N LEU A 500 -16.60 -10.73 23.29
CA LEU A 500 -16.72 -9.69 24.30
C LEU A 500 -18.12 -9.81 24.88
N ASP A 501 -18.22 -10.15 26.16
CA ASP A 501 -19.50 -10.18 26.83
C ASP A 501 -20.09 -8.76 26.80
N THR A 502 -21.27 -8.65 26.22
CA THR A 502 -22.06 -7.42 26.26
C THR A 502 -22.35 -7.11 27.72
N VAL A 503 -21.85 -5.97 28.21
CA VAL A 503 -22.14 -5.39 29.53
C VAL A 503 -23.62 -5.61 29.89
N PRO A 504 -23.94 -6.09 31.12
CA PRO A 504 -25.32 -6.28 31.53
C PRO A 504 -26.03 -4.92 31.53
N ARG A 505 -27.13 -4.82 30.78
CA ARG A 505 -28.11 -3.74 30.97
C ARG A 505 -28.49 -3.73 32.43
N SER A 506 -28.08 -2.69 33.16
CA SER A 506 -28.58 -2.44 34.50
C SER A 506 -30.10 -2.35 34.42
N ALA A 507 -30.76 -3.31 35.06
CA ALA A 507 -32.20 -3.34 35.17
C ALA A 507 -32.63 -2.15 36.04
N SER A 508 -33.44 -1.28 35.46
CA SER A 508 -34.36 -0.43 36.20
C SER A 508 -35.25 -1.29 37.09
N ARG A 509 -35.13 -1.12 38.41
CA ARG A 509 -36.25 -1.17 39.34
C ARG A 509 -36.03 -0.16 40.45
#